data_AF-A0AAV4ENZ6-F1
#
_entry.id   AF-A0AAV4ENZ6-F1
#
_cell.length_a   1.000
_cell.length_b   1.000
_cell.length_c   1.000
_cell.angle_alpha   90.00
_cell.angle_beta   90.00
_cell.angle_gamma   90.00
#
_symmetry.space_group_name_H-M   'P 1'
#
loop_
_entity.id
_entity.type
_entity.pdbx_description
1 polymer ?
#
loop_
_entity_poly.entity_id
_entity_poly.type
_entity_poly.pdbx_seq_one_letter_code
_entity_poly.pdbx_strand_id
1 'polypeptide(L)'
;MLLNTALDLNFIDMDDQDACRDIRKVKDTKKLFEKISDDMDSSLVRNSQAQRSKMQECEDANNALTAMRSCFAHTSLDYVFHINVLNSKKRFDILDTMLSFMHAQNTFFHQGHDLFQDLESTYMKDIAGQVEELSGKAKVEMKEMEERHTLVQQKVR
;
A
#
# COMPACT_ATOMS: atom_id res chain seq x y z
N MET A 1 4.88 6.57 17.72
CA MET A 1 4.09 7.75 17.30
C MET A 1 4.71 8.49 16.11
N LEU A 2 6.02 8.73 16.07
CA LEU A 2 6.64 9.48 14.96
C LEU A 2 6.67 8.74 13.61
N LEU A 3 6.80 7.40 13.59
CA LEU A 3 6.81 6.63 12.34
C LEU A 3 5.45 6.59 11.64
N ASN A 4 4.37 6.35 12.39
CA ASN A 4 3.01 6.31 11.83
C ASN A 4 2.58 7.69 11.29
N THR A 5 2.87 8.79 12.00
CA THR A 5 2.34 10.11 11.61
C THR A 5 2.95 10.67 10.31
N ALA A 6 4.20 10.30 9.97
CA ALA A 6 4.88 10.78 8.77
C ALA A 6 4.61 9.93 7.52
N LEU A 7 4.33 8.62 7.70
CA LEU A 7 4.01 7.68 6.63
C LEU A 7 2.50 7.62 6.32
N ASP A 8 1.63 7.80 7.34
CA ASP A 8 0.18 7.65 7.19
C ASP A 8 -0.51 8.85 6.49
N LEU A 9 0.05 10.06 6.47
CA LEU A 9 -0.72 11.27 6.10
C LEU A 9 -0.39 11.93 4.76
N ASN A 10 0.75 11.64 4.13
CA ASN A 10 1.16 12.37 2.92
C ASN A 10 1.47 11.50 1.70
N PHE A 11 1.79 10.22 1.88
CA PHE A 11 2.27 9.38 0.77
C PHE A 11 1.24 8.31 0.37
N ILE A 12 0.70 7.57 1.35
CA ILE A 12 -0.32 6.53 1.10
C ILE A 12 -1.64 7.16 0.62
N ASP A 13 -2.06 8.30 1.20
CA ASP A 13 -3.28 9.00 0.79
C ASP A 13 -3.20 9.60 -0.62
N MET A 14 -2.00 10.01 -1.08
CA MET A 14 -1.84 10.65 -2.39
C MET A 14 -1.91 9.61 -3.53
N ASP A 15 -1.25 8.46 -3.34
CA ASP A 15 -1.31 7.32 -4.29
C ASP A 15 -2.71 6.70 -4.35
N ASP A 16 -3.39 6.54 -3.20
CA ASP A 16 -4.75 5.99 -3.18
C ASP A 16 -5.77 6.95 -3.81
N GLN A 17 -5.58 8.27 -3.64
CA GLN A 17 -6.46 9.27 -4.23
C GLN A 17 -6.31 9.38 -5.76
N ASP A 18 -5.08 9.33 -6.28
CA ASP A 18 -4.85 9.35 -7.73
C ASP A 18 -5.25 8.03 -8.40
N ALA A 19 -5.00 6.88 -7.75
CA ALA A 19 -5.51 5.59 -8.20
C ALA A 19 -7.06 5.57 -8.22
N CYS A 20 -7.71 6.06 -7.16
CA CYS A 20 -9.17 6.21 -7.11
C CYS A 20 -9.70 7.14 -8.20
N ARG A 21 -9.00 8.25 -8.48
CA ARG A 21 -9.37 9.20 -9.54
C ARG A 21 -9.30 8.55 -10.92
N ASP A 22 -8.24 7.82 -11.22
CA ASP A 22 -8.05 7.20 -12.53
C ASP A 22 -8.98 5.99 -12.73
N ILE A 23 -9.24 5.21 -11.68
CA ILE A 23 -10.29 4.16 -11.69
C ILE A 23 -11.67 4.78 -11.96
N ARG A 24 -11.98 5.93 -11.35
CA ARG A 24 -13.23 6.64 -11.58
C ARG A 24 -13.36 7.11 -13.03
N LYS A 25 -12.29 7.69 -13.59
CA LYS A 25 -12.25 8.09 -15.01
C LYS A 25 -12.53 6.91 -15.94
N VAL A 26 -11.86 5.77 -15.76
CA VAL A 26 -12.11 4.56 -16.57
C VAL A 26 -13.57 4.10 -16.46
N LYS A 27 -14.16 4.16 -15.26
CA LYS A 27 -15.59 3.82 -15.07
C LYS A 27 -16.52 4.80 -15.79
N ASP A 28 -16.23 6.09 -15.74
CA ASP A 28 -17.07 7.10 -16.40
C ASP A 28 -16.95 7.00 -17.93
N THR A 29 -15.74 6.81 -18.47
CA THR A 29 -15.55 6.58 -19.92
C THR A 29 -16.18 5.26 -20.37
N LYS A 30 -16.14 4.21 -19.54
CA LYS A 30 -16.83 2.94 -19.83
C LYS A 30 -18.34 3.16 -20.01
N LYS A 31 -18.98 3.89 -19.08
CA LYS A 31 -20.42 4.19 -19.18
C LYS A 31 -20.76 4.98 -20.44
N LEU A 32 -19.90 5.95 -20.81
CA LEU A 32 -20.08 6.72 -22.03
C LEU A 32 -19.95 5.83 -23.27
N PHE A 33 -18.94 4.95 -23.30
CA PHE A 33 -18.75 3.97 -24.36
C PHE A 33 -19.97 3.05 -24.52
N GLU A 34 -20.48 2.47 -23.42
CA GLU A 34 -21.67 1.61 -23.43
C GLU A 34 -22.88 2.37 -23.99
N LYS A 35 -23.12 3.60 -23.52
CA LYS A 35 -24.23 4.43 -24.02
C LYS A 35 -24.12 4.73 -25.51
N ILE A 36 -22.94 5.13 -26.00
CA ILE A 36 -22.73 5.43 -27.42
C ILE A 36 -22.83 4.16 -28.28
N SER A 37 -22.43 3.01 -27.75
CA SER A 37 -22.63 1.70 -28.40
C SER A 37 -24.13 1.42 -28.60
N ASP A 38 -24.95 1.59 -27.55
CA ASP A 38 -26.40 1.38 -27.63
C ASP A 38 -27.08 2.38 -28.60
N ASP A 39 -26.64 3.65 -28.60
CA ASP A 39 -27.13 4.70 -29.51
C ASP A 39 -26.74 4.38 -30.98
N MET A 40 -25.57 3.78 -31.21
CA MET A 40 -25.10 3.32 -32.51
C MET A 40 -25.92 2.13 -33.02
N ASP A 41 -26.19 1.14 -32.17
CA ASP A 41 -27.03 -0.01 -32.53
C ASP A 41 -28.45 0.44 -32.87
N SER A 42 -29.00 1.36 -32.08
CA SER A 42 -30.31 1.99 -32.37
C SER A 42 -30.33 2.71 -33.72
N SER A 43 -29.25 3.42 -34.06
CA SER A 43 -29.11 4.14 -35.34
C SER A 43 -28.94 3.18 -36.53
N LEU A 44 -28.23 2.06 -36.34
CA LEU A 44 -28.11 0.98 -37.33
C LEU A 44 -29.48 0.38 -37.65
N VAL A 45 -30.27 0.06 -36.62
CA VAL A 45 -31.63 -0.47 -36.78
C VAL A 45 -32.50 0.52 -37.57
N ARG A 46 -32.53 1.80 -37.18
CA ARG A 46 -33.32 2.82 -37.90
C ARG A 46 -32.89 2.95 -39.36
N ASN A 47 -31.59 2.99 -39.65
CA ASN A 47 -31.10 3.07 -41.03
C ASN A 47 -31.52 1.84 -41.85
N SER A 48 -31.42 0.64 -41.27
CA SER A 48 -31.84 -0.59 -41.95
C SER A 48 -33.35 -0.66 -42.23
N GLN A 49 -34.17 -0.01 -41.40
CA GLN A 49 -35.63 0.03 -41.53
C GLN A 49 -36.14 1.20 -42.39
N ALA A 50 -35.26 2.12 -42.82
CA ALA A 50 -35.64 3.28 -43.60
C ALA A 50 -36.34 2.89 -44.91
N GLN A 51 -37.47 3.52 -45.20
CA GLN A 51 -38.26 3.22 -46.39
C GLN A 51 -37.53 3.73 -47.65
N ARG A 52 -37.02 2.81 -48.48
CA ARG A 52 -36.29 3.13 -49.71
C ARG A 52 -37.06 3.99 -50.71
N SER A 53 -38.38 4.03 -50.61
CA SER A 53 -39.26 4.89 -51.41
C SER A 53 -39.17 6.38 -51.03
N LYS A 54 -38.66 6.70 -49.83
CA LYS A 54 -38.50 8.07 -49.32
C LYS A 54 -37.02 8.42 -49.22
N MET A 55 -36.48 8.92 -50.33
CA MET A 55 -35.04 9.20 -50.46
C MET A 55 -34.49 10.11 -49.35
N GLN A 56 -35.24 11.15 -48.96
CA GLN A 56 -34.85 12.06 -47.87
C GLN A 56 -34.74 11.35 -46.51
N GLU A 57 -35.69 10.47 -46.18
CA GLU A 57 -35.68 9.71 -44.92
C GLU A 57 -34.48 8.75 -44.85
N CYS A 58 -34.12 8.14 -45.99
CA CYS A 58 -32.91 7.32 -46.11
C CYS A 58 -31.62 8.13 -45.94
N GLU A 59 -31.54 9.32 -46.55
CA GLU A 59 -30.39 10.20 -46.41
C GLU A 59 -30.20 10.67 -44.97
N ASP A 60 -31.28 11.09 -44.30
CA ASP A 60 -31.25 11.53 -42.90
C ASP A 60 -30.81 10.40 -41.97
N ALA A 61 -31.34 9.19 -42.15
CA ALA A 61 -30.97 8.02 -41.34
C ALA A 61 -29.50 7.61 -41.57
N ASN A 62 -29.00 7.69 -42.80
CA ASN A 62 -27.61 7.37 -43.13
C ASN A 62 -26.63 8.43 -42.60
N ASN A 63 -27.00 9.72 -42.66
CA ASN A 63 -26.22 10.81 -42.08
C ASN A 63 -26.12 10.68 -40.56
N ALA A 64 -27.24 10.40 -39.89
CA ALA A 64 -27.27 10.16 -38.45
C ALA A 64 -26.37 8.96 -38.05
N LEU A 65 -26.45 7.86 -38.79
CA LEU A 65 -25.58 6.69 -38.56
C LEU A 65 -24.09 7.03 -38.76
N THR A 66 -23.76 7.83 -39.78
CA THR A 66 -22.38 8.24 -40.05
C THR A 66 -21.80 9.07 -38.92
N ALA A 67 -22.58 10.03 -38.41
CA ALA A 67 -22.20 10.80 -37.22
C ALA A 67 -22.00 9.90 -35.99
N MET A 68 -22.90 8.94 -35.78
CA MET A 68 -22.82 8.02 -34.64
C MET A 68 -21.60 7.09 -34.72
N ARG A 69 -21.24 6.61 -35.92
CA ARG A 69 -20.00 5.83 -36.15
C ARG A 69 -18.75 6.60 -35.77
N SER A 70 -18.68 7.89 -36.11
CA SER A 70 -17.56 8.74 -35.72
C SER A 70 -17.50 8.91 -34.20
N CYS A 71 -18.63 9.18 -33.55
CA CYS A 71 -18.71 9.31 -32.10
C CYS A 71 -18.30 8.03 -31.36
N PHE A 72 -18.76 6.87 -31.86
CA PHE A 72 -18.38 5.56 -31.34
C PHE A 72 -16.87 5.32 -31.45
N ALA A 73 -16.27 5.61 -32.61
CA ALA A 73 -14.83 5.45 -32.81
C ALA A 73 -14.02 6.30 -31.83
N HIS A 74 -14.37 7.58 -31.66
CA HIS A 74 -13.72 8.46 -30.69
C HIS A 74 -13.85 7.95 -29.25
N THR A 75 -15.07 7.62 -28.83
CA THR A 75 -15.33 7.16 -27.47
C THR A 75 -14.65 5.82 -27.16
N SER A 76 -14.57 4.92 -28.16
CA SER A 76 -13.85 3.64 -28.04
C SER A 76 -12.36 3.85 -27.83
N LEU A 77 -11.74 4.75 -28.61
CA LEU A 77 -10.33 5.09 -28.47
C LEU A 77 -10.03 5.72 -27.11
N ASP A 78 -10.88 6.64 -26.65
CA ASP A 78 -10.73 7.28 -25.33
C ASP A 78 -10.84 6.25 -24.20
N TYR A 79 -11.78 5.30 -24.30
CA TYR A 79 -11.93 4.25 -23.30
C TYR A 79 -10.69 3.35 -23.23
N VAL A 80 -10.18 2.89 -24.37
CA VAL A 80 -8.95 2.09 -24.44
C VAL A 80 -7.74 2.88 -23.94
N PHE A 81 -7.65 4.17 -24.30
CA PHE A 81 -6.59 5.05 -23.81
C PHE A 81 -6.58 5.14 -22.28
N HIS A 82 -7.72 5.39 -21.65
CA HIS A 82 -7.81 5.47 -20.20
C HIS A 82 -7.48 4.14 -19.51
N ILE A 83 -7.86 3.00 -20.08
CA ILE A 83 -7.42 1.68 -19.59
C ILE A 83 -5.89 1.56 -19.66
N ASN A 84 -5.30 1.93 -20.79
CA ASN A 84 -3.86 1.80 -21.01
C ASN A 84 -3.07 2.69 -20.05
N VAL A 85 -3.52 3.92 -19.79
CA VAL A 85 -2.92 4.82 -18.80
C VAL A 85 -2.99 4.20 -17.40
N LEU A 86 -4.16 3.73 -16.98
CA LEU A 86 -4.33 3.09 -15.67
C LEU A 86 -3.43 1.87 -15.51
N ASN A 87 -3.35 1.02 -16.54
CA ASN A 87 -2.52 -0.18 -16.52
C ASN A 87 -1.02 0.15 -16.50
N SER A 88 -0.61 1.24 -17.13
CA SER A 88 0.79 1.68 -17.14
C SER A 88 1.23 2.18 -15.76
N LYS A 89 0.34 2.88 -15.05
CA LYS A 89 0.58 3.37 -13.69
C LYS A 89 0.74 2.24 -12.67
N LYS A 90 -0.22 1.31 -12.66
CA LYS A 90 -0.22 0.12 -11.78
C LYS A 90 1.09 -0.66 -11.75
N ARG A 91 1.84 -0.67 -12.87
CA ARG A 91 3.09 -1.42 -12.98
C ARG A 91 4.18 -0.89 -12.07
N PHE A 92 4.26 0.41 -11.84
CA PHE A 92 5.27 1.00 -10.96
C PHE A 92 4.72 1.32 -9.56
N ASP A 93 3.41 1.58 -9.41
CA ASP A 93 2.79 1.89 -8.11
C ASP A 93 3.08 0.82 -7.03
N ILE A 94 3.06 -0.47 -7.41
CA ILE A 94 3.38 -1.58 -6.47
C ILE A 94 4.84 -1.51 -6.03
N LEU A 95 5.75 -1.23 -6.96
CA LEU A 95 7.17 -1.13 -6.66
C LEU A 95 7.47 0.09 -5.79
N ASP A 96 6.78 1.20 -6.04
CA ASP A 96 6.91 2.41 -5.24
C ASP A 96 6.37 2.21 -3.82
N THR A 97 5.22 1.54 -3.69
CA THR A 97 4.68 1.12 -2.38
C THR A 97 5.67 0.22 -1.62
N MET A 98 6.28 -0.75 -2.30
CA MET A 98 7.29 -1.62 -1.69
C MET A 98 8.54 -0.82 -1.27
N LEU A 99 9.00 0.11 -2.10
CA LEU A 99 10.15 0.96 -1.79
C LEU A 99 9.89 1.84 -0.57
N SER A 100 8.73 2.49 -0.51
CA SER A 100 8.30 3.28 0.64
C SER A 100 8.21 2.44 1.91
N PHE A 101 7.71 1.21 1.82
CA PHE A 101 7.73 0.28 2.94
C PHE A 101 9.15 -0.08 3.39
N MET A 102 10.08 -0.33 2.46
CA MET A 102 11.47 -0.63 2.80
C MET A 102 12.16 0.55 3.48
N HIS A 103 11.91 1.79 3.02
CA HIS A 103 12.41 2.99 3.68
C HIS A 103 11.85 3.12 5.10
N ALA A 104 10.55 2.90 5.29
CA ALA A 104 9.93 2.90 6.61
C ALA A 104 10.56 1.89 7.56
N GLN A 105 10.75 0.64 7.09
CA GLN A 105 11.41 -0.42 7.87
C GLN A 105 12.84 -0.03 8.23
N ASN A 106 13.61 0.49 7.27
CA ASN A 106 14.98 0.92 7.53
C ASN A 106 15.05 2.01 8.61
N THR A 107 14.19 3.03 8.52
CA THR A 107 14.11 4.08 9.55
C THR A 107 13.68 3.51 10.90
N PHE A 108 12.71 2.60 10.93
CA PHE A 108 12.26 1.94 12.16
C PHE A 108 13.40 1.19 12.84
N PHE A 109 14.12 0.35 12.09
CA PHE A 109 15.21 -0.44 12.64
C PHE A 109 16.40 0.42 13.06
N HIS A 110 16.73 1.47 12.31
CA HIS A 110 17.80 2.39 12.70
C HIS A 110 17.48 3.11 14.01
N GLN A 111 16.27 3.69 14.13
CA GLN A 111 15.85 4.36 15.35
C GLN A 111 15.75 3.38 16.53
N GLY A 112 15.26 2.16 16.27
CA GLY A 112 15.21 1.10 17.28
C GLY A 112 16.60 0.70 17.75
N HIS A 113 17.55 0.54 16.82
CA HIS A 113 18.93 0.21 17.13
C HIS A 113 19.60 1.29 17.99
N ASP A 114 19.49 2.55 17.60
CA ASP A 114 20.07 3.67 18.36
C ASP A 114 19.51 3.69 19.80
N LEU A 115 18.21 3.49 19.95
CA LEU A 115 17.56 3.42 21.26
C LEU A 115 18.04 2.23 22.10
N PHE A 116 18.17 1.04 21.50
CA PHE A 116 18.67 -0.14 22.21
C PHE A 116 20.14 0.00 22.59
N GLN A 117 20.95 0.65 21.74
CA GLN A 117 22.34 0.91 22.03
C GLN A 117 22.51 1.85 23.23
N ASP A 118 21.67 2.89 23.33
CA ASP A 118 21.63 3.79 24.49
C ASP A 118 21.20 3.06 25.78
N LEU A 119 20.21 2.18 25.68
CA LEU A 119 19.73 1.34 26.78
C LEU A 119 20.78 0.32 27.24
N GLU A 120 21.47 -0.34 26.32
CA GLU A 120 22.51 -1.34 26.60
C GLU A 120 23.69 -0.69 27.33
N SER A 121 24.15 0.46 26.84
CA SER A 121 25.28 1.19 27.41
C SER A 121 25.01 1.64 28.85
N THR A 122 23.77 2.04 29.15
CA THR A 122 23.43 2.67 30.43
C THR A 122 22.87 1.68 31.45
N TYR A 123 21.86 0.88 31.09
CA TYR A 123 21.12 0.08 32.06
C TYR A 123 21.56 -1.39 32.10
N MET A 124 21.82 -2.00 30.94
CA MET A 124 22.14 -3.43 30.91
C MET A 124 23.51 -3.72 31.52
N LYS A 125 24.51 -2.86 31.29
CA LYS A 125 25.83 -2.99 31.91
C LYS A 125 25.77 -2.85 33.43
N ASP A 126 25.02 -1.87 33.94
CA ASP A 126 24.86 -1.66 35.38
C ASP A 126 24.19 -2.86 36.06
N ILE A 127 23.13 -3.39 35.45
CA ILE A 127 22.46 -4.60 35.95
C ILE A 127 23.40 -5.81 35.91
N ALA A 128 24.15 -5.98 34.82
CA ALA A 128 25.12 -7.08 34.71
C ALA A 128 26.20 -7.00 35.81
N GLY A 129 26.71 -5.79 36.11
CA GLY A 129 27.65 -5.57 37.20
C GLY A 129 27.06 -5.89 38.57
N GLN A 130 25.82 -5.47 38.85
CA GLN A 130 25.13 -5.80 40.10
C GLN A 130 24.94 -7.31 40.29
N VAL A 131 24.60 -8.03 39.21
CA VAL A 131 24.47 -9.49 39.25
C VAL A 131 25.81 -10.16 39.56
N GLU A 132 26.90 -9.70 38.96
CA GLU A 132 28.24 -10.24 39.24
C GLU A 132 28.66 -9.97 40.69
N GLU A 133 28.43 -8.75 41.19
CA GLU A 133 28.74 -8.38 42.57
C GLU A 133 27.95 -9.22 43.59
N LEU A 134 26.64 -9.35 43.40
CA LEU A 134 25.78 -10.14 44.29
C LEU A 134 26.15 -11.63 44.25
N SER A 135 26.47 -12.17 43.07
CA SER A 135 26.97 -13.54 42.92
C SER A 135 28.30 -13.74 43.65
N GLY A 136 29.21 -12.78 43.56
CA GLY A 136 30.47 -12.77 44.29
C GLY A 136 30.26 -12.77 45.80
N LYS A 137 29.39 -11.88 46.31
CA LYS A 137 29.02 -11.80 47.73
C LYS A 137 28.41 -13.11 48.23
N ALA A 138 27.47 -13.69 47.49
CA ALA A 138 26.83 -14.95 47.84
C ALA A 138 27.85 -16.10 47.97
N LYS A 139 28.84 -16.18 47.07
CA LYS A 139 29.91 -17.20 47.14
C LYS A 139 30.78 -17.05 48.38
N VAL A 140 31.15 -15.81 48.73
CA VAL A 140 31.93 -15.53 49.94
C VAL A 140 31.14 -15.91 51.18
N GLU A 141 29.87 -15.47 51.25
CA GLU A 141 28.99 -15.73 52.40
C GLU A 141 28.73 -17.23 52.59
N MET A 142 28.55 -17.99 51.49
CA MET A 142 28.46 -19.45 51.53
C MET A 142 29.73 -20.08 52.13
N LYS A 143 30.91 -19.66 51.67
CA LYS A 143 32.19 -20.18 52.17
C LYS A 143 32.37 -19.89 53.67
N GLU A 144 32.07 -18.66 54.10
CA GLU A 144 32.13 -18.31 55.52
C GLU A 144 31.16 -19.15 56.37
N MET A 145 29.96 -19.43 55.85
CA MET A 145 28.97 -20.25 56.55
C MET A 145 29.43 -21.71 56.65
N GLU A 146 30.03 -22.28 55.59
CA GLU A 146 30.65 -23.61 55.60
C GLU A 146 31.79 -23.73 56.63
N GLU A 147 32.66 -22.71 56.70
CA GLU A 147 33.74 -22.64 57.69
C GLU A 147 33.20 -22.59 59.13
N ARG A 148 32.20 -21.72 59.39
CA ARG A 148 31.54 -21.64 60.71
C ARG A 148 30.86 -22.95 61.09
N HIS A 149 30.17 -23.59 60.16
CA HIS A 149 29.51 -24.87 60.38
C HIS A 149 30.53 -25.96 60.77
N THR A 150 31.67 -26.00 60.09
CA THR A 150 32.79 -26.92 60.41
C THR A 150 33.35 -26.69 61.81
N LEU A 151 33.55 -25.43 62.22
CA LEU A 151 34.07 -25.08 63.54
C LEU A 151 33.14 -25.52 64.68
N VAL A 152 31.82 -25.39 64.50
CA VAL A 152 30.84 -25.87 65.49
C VAL A 152 30.88 -27.39 65.62
N GLN A 153 30.94 -28.11 64.50
CA GLN A 153 31.05 -29.58 64.52
C GLN A 153 32.32 -30.09 65.20
N GLN A 154 33.43 -29.36 65.10
CA GLN A 154 34.68 -29.72 65.77
C GLN A 154 34.66 -29.48 67.29
N LYS A 155 33.88 -28.50 67.79
CA LYS A 155 33.76 -28.21 69.23
C LYS A 155 32.80 -29.13 70.00
N VAL A 156 31.95 -29.89 69.29
CA VAL A 156 30.97 -30.82 69.87
C VAL A 156 31.53 -32.24 70.01
N ARG A 157 32.77 -32.47 69.55
CA ARG A 157 33.56 -33.68 69.84
C ARG A 157 34.51 -33.44 71.00
#